data_AF-A0A7M2Z2A3-F1
#
_entry.id   AF-A0A7M2Z2A3-F1
#
_cell.length_a   1.000
_cell.length_b   1.000
_cell.length_c   1.000
_cell.angle_alpha   90.00
_cell.angle_beta   90.00
_cell.angle_gamma   90.00
#
_symmetry.space_group_name_H-M   'P 1'
#
loop_
_entity.id
_entity.type
_entity.pdbx_description
1 polymer ?
#
loop_
_entity_poly.entity_id
_entity_poly.type
_entity_poly.pdbx_seq_one_letter_code
_entity_poly.pdbx_strand_id
1 'polypeptide(L)'
;MEQRVNLVTLGVSNYGRAKAFYEALGWSPALDVQETVFFQANGVILVLWARDRLADDIGLPDDGARWSGIALAHNVRSRGEVHEVIEQARRNGAEITREPAETFYGGYAGAFHDLDGHAWEIAHNPGFGLDDDGNVVLPAGSRTSVRPAAMARSEHHRLGRYAECPPTGAEALVVAECLICEELAGRVEIPGGLVWEDANVTSFHIPPIEENPEPYLGHLMIVTRRHVDHLGDLTESEAESVARASRVLAAALREEGVERVHVAVIGLGVPHFHEHLYPRYPGVPAGTNWLSVDELPDAPHGGAEAIRLFVERLRSHL
;
A
#
# COMPACT_ATOMS: atom_id res chain seq x y z
N MET A 1 6.70 23.40 -12.62
CA MET A 1 6.84 23.80 -11.20
C MET A 1 8.06 23.07 -10.66
N GLU A 2 8.91 23.75 -9.90
CA GLU A 2 10.05 23.11 -9.25
C GLU A 2 9.61 22.48 -7.92
N GLN A 3 10.07 21.27 -7.62
CA GLN A 3 9.67 20.55 -6.40
C GLN A 3 10.44 21.10 -5.19
N ARG A 4 9.76 21.89 -4.33
CA ARG A 4 10.38 22.49 -3.15
C ARG A 4 9.38 22.59 -1.99
N VAL A 5 9.85 22.23 -0.80
CA VAL A 5 9.19 22.52 0.47
C VAL A 5 10.24 23.19 1.36
N ASN A 6 10.10 24.50 1.55
CA ASN A 6 11.12 25.28 2.27
C ASN A 6 10.76 25.48 3.74
N LEU A 7 9.46 25.60 4.04
CA LEU A 7 8.95 25.84 5.38
C LEU A 7 7.83 24.86 5.68
N VAL A 8 7.85 24.32 6.89
CA VAL A 8 6.72 23.62 7.50
C VAL A 8 6.34 24.38 8.76
N THR A 9 5.12 24.92 8.80
CA THR A 9 4.64 25.75 9.92
C THR A 9 3.60 25.00 10.73
N LEU A 10 3.88 24.82 12.02
CA LEU A 10 3.01 24.17 12.98
C LEU A 10 2.28 25.22 13.81
N GLY A 11 0.95 25.19 13.77
CA GLY A 11 0.09 26.00 14.61
C GLY A 11 0.10 25.46 16.05
N VAL A 12 0.57 26.26 17.01
CA VAL A 12 0.67 25.87 18.43
C VAL A 12 -0.25 26.71 19.30
N SER A 13 -0.92 26.08 20.27
CA SER A 13 -1.88 26.74 21.17
C SER A 13 -1.20 27.59 22.24
N ASN A 14 0.03 27.23 22.62
CA ASN A 14 0.85 28.00 23.54
C ASN A 14 2.30 28.04 23.04
N TYR A 15 2.67 29.17 22.45
CA TYR A 15 3.98 29.41 21.86
C TYR A 15 5.15 29.06 22.80
N GLY A 16 5.15 29.63 24.01
CA GLY A 16 6.25 29.45 24.96
C GLY A 16 6.41 28.01 25.41
N ARG A 17 5.30 27.30 25.64
CA ARG A 17 5.31 25.88 26.02
C ARG A 17 5.80 24.99 24.89
N ALA A 18 5.34 25.23 23.67
CA ALA A 18 5.76 24.48 22.50
C ALA A 18 7.26 24.71 22.22
N LYS A 19 7.73 25.96 22.21
CA LYS A 19 9.15 26.27 22.04
C LYS A 19 10.02 25.52 23.06
N ALA A 20 9.66 25.57 24.34
CA ALA A 20 10.41 24.89 25.40
C ALA A 20 10.44 23.36 25.21
N PHE A 21 9.36 22.77 24.69
CA PHE A 21 9.31 21.36 24.33
C PHE A 21 10.34 21.01 23.24
N TYR A 22 10.39 21.78 22.15
CA TYR A 22 11.36 21.56 21.06
C TYR A 22 12.81 21.78 21.52
N GLU A 23 13.07 22.81 22.34
CA GLU A 23 14.39 23.01 22.96
C GLU A 23 14.79 21.83 23.85
N ALA A 24 13.82 21.27 24.60
CA ALA A 24 14.06 20.09 25.42
C ALA A 24 14.26 18.81 24.61
N LEU A 25 13.87 18.78 23.33
CA LEU A 25 14.25 17.74 22.35
C LEU A 25 15.64 17.97 21.74
N GLY A 26 16.32 19.07 22.11
CA GLY A 26 17.66 19.42 21.62
C GLY A 26 17.66 20.37 20.42
N TRP A 27 16.50 20.90 20.01
CA TRP A 27 16.42 21.83 18.89
C TRP A 27 16.82 23.25 19.33
N SER A 28 17.51 23.98 18.46
CA SER A 28 17.98 25.34 18.76
C SER A 28 17.30 26.36 17.85
N PRO A 29 16.64 27.40 18.40
CA PRO A 29 16.07 28.49 17.60
C PRO A 29 17.13 29.18 16.75
N ALA A 30 16.88 29.30 15.44
CA ALA A 30 17.70 30.11 14.53
C ALA A 30 17.20 31.57 14.47
N LEU A 31 15.89 31.77 14.61
CA LEU A 31 15.23 33.07 14.70
C LEU A 31 13.99 32.95 15.60
N ASP A 32 13.75 33.96 16.44
CA ASP A 32 12.60 34.02 17.35
C ASP A 32 12.09 35.46 17.39
N VAL A 33 10.94 35.69 16.77
CA VAL A 33 10.32 37.02 16.64
C VAL A 33 8.80 36.90 16.65
N GLN A 34 8.11 37.83 17.32
CA GLN A 34 6.65 37.96 17.26
C GLN A 34 5.84 36.67 17.53
N GLU A 35 6.29 35.85 18.47
CA GLU A 35 5.68 34.54 18.79
C GLU A 35 5.72 33.56 17.60
N THR A 36 6.77 33.68 16.81
CA THR A 36 7.14 32.78 15.75
C THR A 36 8.60 32.38 15.96
N VAL A 37 8.86 31.08 16.09
CA VAL A 37 10.22 30.54 16.18
C VAL A 37 10.52 29.71 14.95
N PHE A 38 11.72 29.89 14.42
CA PHE A 38 12.25 29.19 13.27
C PHE A 38 13.40 28.30 13.73
N PHE A 39 13.28 27.01 13.47
CA PHE A 39 14.34 26.04 13.67
C PHE A 39 14.93 25.67 12.31
N GLN A 40 16.22 25.93 12.14
CA GLN A 40 16.95 25.44 10.97
C GLN A 40 17.06 23.91 11.09
N ALA A 41 16.49 23.19 10.14
CA ALA A 41 16.68 21.75 9.97
C ALA A 41 17.50 21.49 8.68
N ASN A 42 17.44 20.26 8.17
CA ASN A 42 18.08 19.80 6.95
C ASN A 42 17.21 20.08 5.72
N GLY A 43 17.62 21.05 4.89
CA GLY A 43 16.91 21.41 3.64
C GLY A 43 15.54 22.09 3.81
N VAL A 44 15.02 22.17 5.04
CA VAL A 44 13.73 22.77 5.41
C VAL A 44 13.86 23.58 6.71
N ILE A 45 12.98 24.56 6.90
CA ILE A 45 12.84 25.29 8.16
C ILE A 45 11.54 24.84 8.83
N LEU A 46 11.63 24.39 10.08
CA LEU A 46 10.46 24.13 10.91
C LEU A 46 10.08 25.43 11.64
N VAL A 47 8.82 25.82 11.54
CA VAL A 47 8.31 27.05 12.16
C VAL A 47 7.23 26.68 13.17
N LEU A 48 7.31 27.22 14.38
CA LEU A 48 6.16 27.22 15.29
C LEU A 48 5.55 28.60 15.30
N TRP A 49 4.24 28.66 15.14
CA TRP A 49 3.50 29.91 15.14
C TRP A 49 2.19 29.74 15.90
N ALA A 50 1.74 30.80 16.59
CA ALA A 50 0.46 30.81 17.28
C ALA A 50 -0.67 30.35 16.33
N ARG A 51 -1.45 29.36 16.77
CA ARG A 51 -2.42 28.64 15.94
C ARG A 51 -3.51 29.55 15.37
N ASP A 52 -3.98 30.51 16.15
CA ASP A 52 -4.94 31.53 15.74
C ASP A 52 -4.36 32.44 14.63
N ARG A 53 -3.11 32.88 14.77
CA ARG A 53 -2.44 33.70 13.75
C ARG A 53 -2.19 32.96 12.45
N LEU A 54 -1.78 31.69 12.54
CA LEU A 54 -1.59 30.85 11.36
C LEU A 54 -2.91 30.61 10.63
N ALA A 55 -4.00 30.34 11.36
CA ALA A 55 -5.34 30.18 10.79
C ALA A 55 -5.78 31.44 10.02
N ASP A 56 -5.58 32.62 10.62
CA ASP A 56 -5.86 33.91 9.99
C ASP A 56 -5.00 34.16 8.74
N ASP A 57 -3.69 33.86 8.80
CA ASP A 57 -2.74 34.07 7.69
C ASP A 57 -3.06 33.18 6.48
N ILE A 58 -3.44 31.93 6.72
CA ILE A 58 -3.75 30.95 5.67
C ILE A 58 -5.20 31.09 5.18
N GLY A 59 -6.06 31.79 5.92
CA GLY A 59 -7.47 31.98 5.59
C GLY A 59 -8.32 30.73 5.82
N LEU A 60 -7.92 29.88 6.77
CA LEU A 60 -8.65 28.67 7.15
C LEU A 60 -9.03 28.74 8.63
N PRO A 61 -10.29 28.40 9.00
CA PRO A 61 -10.69 28.39 10.40
C PRO A 61 -9.98 27.26 11.15
N ASP A 62 -9.59 27.52 12.40
CA ASP A 62 -9.17 26.47 13.32
C ASP A 62 -10.40 25.70 13.83
N ASP A 63 -10.52 24.44 13.44
CA ASP A 63 -11.60 23.53 13.85
C ASP A 63 -11.24 22.67 15.08
N GLY A 64 -10.03 22.86 15.63
CA GLY A 64 -9.54 22.08 16.76
C GLY A 64 -9.12 20.65 16.40
N ALA A 65 -8.96 20.32 15.11
CA ALA A 65 -8.44 19.02 14.70
C ALA A 65 -7.06 18.76 15.31
N ARG A 66 -6.90 17.57 15.90
CA ARG A 66 -5.63 17.05 16.45
C ARG A 66 -4.92 16.07 15.53
N TRP A 67 -5.55 15.70 14.41
CA TRP A 67 -4.96 14.83 13.40
C TRP A 67 -5.39 15.29 12.01
N SER A 68 -4.43 15.71 11.20
CA SER A 68 -4.63 16.24 9.84
C SER A 68 -4.34 15.21 8.74
N GLY A 69 -3.92 14.00 9.10
CA GLY A 69 -3.41 13.02 8.12
C GLY A 69 -1.95 13.23 7.74
N ILE A 70 -1.24 14.17 8.39
CA ILE A 70 0.16 14.52 8.11
C ILE A 70 1.03 14.13 9.30
N ALA A 71 2.14 13.43 9.03
CA ALA A 71 3.20 13.17 10.02
C ALA A 71 4.52 13.80 9.55
N LEU A 72 5.27 14.36 10.50
CA LEU A 72 6.64 14.82 10.29
C LEU A 72 7.61 13.69 10.65
N ALA A 73 8.47 13.31 9.72
CA ALA A 73 9.45 12.25 9.94
C ALA A 73 10.82 12.82 10.30
N HIS A 74 11.45 12.28 11.34
CA HIS A 74 12.83 12.55 11.72
C HIS A 74 13.64 11.25 11.63
N ASN A 75 14.47 11.14 10.60
CA ASN A 75 15.30 9.97 10.38
C ASN A 75 16.59 10.04 11.20
N VAL A 76 16.82 9.02 12.02
CA VAL A 76 17.99 8.90 12.90
C VAL A 76 18.97 7.83 12.40
N ARG A 77 20.22 7.92 12.85
CA ARG A 77 21.31 7.08 12.34
C ARG A 77 21.32 5.67 12.93
N SER A 78 20.60 5.45 14.03
CA SER A 78 20.56 4.15 14.68
C SER A 78 19.22 3.85 15.37
N ARG A 79 18.96 2.56 15.62
CA ARG A 79 17.82 2.12 16.43
C ARG A 79 17.88 2.66 17.87
N GLY A 80 19.08 2.86 18.40
CA GLY A 80 19.28 3.43 19.74
C GLY A 80 18.77 4.87 19.81
N GLU A 81 19.09 5.68 18.81
CA GLU A 81 18.61 7.07 18.71
C GLU A 81 17.08 7.15 18.63
N VAL A 82 16.40 6.17 18.02
CA VAL A 82 14.92 6.10 18.04
C VAL A 82 14.39 6.05 19.47
N HIS A 83 14.97 5.18 20.31
CA HIS A 83 14.58 5.08 21.72
C HIS A 83 14.91 6.35 22.49
N GLU A 84 16.09 6.92 22.26
CA GLU A 84 16.55 8.12 22.97
C GLU A 84 15.60 9.29 22.73
N VAL A 85 15.25 9.56 21.47
CA VAL A 85 14.34 10.66 21.11
C VAL A 85 12.93 10.41 21.62
N ILE A 86 12.41 9.19 21.49
CA ILE A 86 11.06 8.85 21.99
C ILE A 86 10.97 9.01 23.51
N GLU A 87 11.99 8.57 24.24
CA GLU A 87 12.04 8.74 25.69
C GLU A 87 12.25 10.20 26.10
N GLN A 88 13.01 10.98 25.32
CA GLN A 88 13.12 12.42 25.53
C GLN A 88 11.78 13.13 25.32
N ALA A 89 11.03 12.77 24.28
CA ALA A 89 9.68 13.29 24.04
C ALA A 89 8.73 12.91 25.19
N ARG A 90 8.74 11.64 25.62
CA ARG A 90 7.93 11.15 26.75
C ARG A 90 8.18 11.95 28.02
N ARG A 91 9.46 12.16 28.38
CA ARG A 91 9.83 12.93 29.59
C ARG A 91 9.40 14.39 29.54
N ASN A 92 9.24 14.94 28.34
CA ASN A 92 8.82 16.32 28.12
C ASN A 92 7.32 16.47 27.81
N GLY A 93 6.52 15.40 28.03
CA GLY A 93 5.06 15.46 28.01
C GLY A 93 4.40 15.17 26.66
N ALA A 94 5.16 14.64 25.68
CA ALA A 94 4.57 14.13 24.45
C ALA A 94 3.68 12.91 24.71
N GLU A 95 2.63 12.76 23.90
CA GLU A 95 1.80 11.55 23.89
C GLU A 95 2.46 10.52 22.97
N ILE A 96 2.96 9.42 23.51
CA ILE A 96 3.55 8.34 22.69
C ILE A 96 2.41 7.54 22.05
N THR A 97 2.24 7.70 20.74
CA THR A 97 1.19 7.04 19.95
C THR A 97 1.64 5.69 19.43
N ARG A 98 2.96 5.46 19.32
CA ARG A 98 3.56 4.18 18.96
C ARG A 98 4.91 4.00 19.65
N GLU A 99 5.04 2.91 20.41
CA GLU A 99 6.31 2.51 21.01
C GLU A 99 7.35 2.11 19.94
N PRO A 100 8.66 2.34 20.18
CA PRO A 100 9.70 1.95 19.25
C PRO A 100 9.64 0.45 18.92
N ALA A 101 9.44 0.13 17.65
CA ALA A 101 9.29 -1.24 17.19
C ALA A 101 9.79 -1.40 15.75
N GLU A 102 9.96 -2.66 15.33
CA GLU A 102 10.10 -2.98 13.92
C GLU A 102 8.88 -2.41 13.18
N THR A 103 9.18 -1.63 12.15
CA THR A 103 8.14 -1.15 11.24
C THR A 103 7.80 -2.28 10.31
N PHE A 104 6.58 -2.27 9.75
CA PHE A 104 6.30 -3.16 8.64
C PHE A 104 7.43 -2.95 7.64
N TYR A 105 7.83 -1.68 7.38
CA TYR A 105 8.93 -1.12 6.58
C TYR A 105 10.28 -1.79 6.35
N GLY A 106 10.67 -2.66 7.27
CA GLY A 106 12.08 -3.03 7.47
C GLY A 106 12.95 -1.93 8.08
N GLY A 107 12.34 -0.82 8.53
CA GLY A 107 12.96 0.14 9.43
C GLY A 107 12.59 -0.13 10.90
N TYR A 108 13.06 0.72 11.79
CA TYR A 108 12.72 0.71 13.21
C TYR A 108 12.20 2.09 13.59
N ALA A 109 10.99 2.20 14.16
CA ALA A 109 10.38 3.49 14.41
C ALA A 109 9.47 3.52 15.64
N GLY A 110 9.36 4.71 16.23
CA GLY A 110 8.33 5.08 17.21
C GLY A 110 7.63 6.35 16.75
N ALA A 111 6.52 6.70 17.40
CA ALA A 111 5.77 7.90 17.08
C ALA A 111 5.18 8.56 18.33
N PHE A 112 5.03 9.89 18.25
CA PHE A 112 4.40 10.68 19.29
C PHE A 112 3.60 11.85 18.70
N HIS A 113 2.63 12.35 19.45
CA HIS A 113 2.10 13.70 19.27
C HIS A 113 2.87 14.66 20.16
N ASP A 114 3.24 15.82 19.60
CA ASP A 114 3.72 16.93 20.42
C ASP A 114 2.60 17.51 21.31
N LEU A 115 2.90 18.57 22.05
CA LEU A 115 1.96 19.16 23.01
C LEU A 115 0.70 19.77 22.39
N ASP A 116 0.65 19.88 21.05
CA ASP A 116 -0.45 20.47 20.28
C ASP A 116 -1.10 19.47 19.31
N GLY A 117 -0.63 18.21 19.29
CA GLY A 117 -1.21 17.13 18.48
C GLY A 117 -0.48 16.88 17.15
N HIS A 118 0.62 17.57 16.87
CA HIS A 118 1.37 17.35 15.62
C HIS A 118 2.10 16.01 15.70
N ALA A 119 1.86 15.13 14.73
CA ALA A 119 2.44 13.80 14.74
C ALA A 119 3.87 13.79 14.25
N TRP A 120 4.73 13.12 15.01
CA TRP A 120 6.12 12.87 14.70
C TRP A 120 6.37 11.38 14.58
N GLU A 121 7.03 10.97 13.50
CA GLU A 121 7.64 9.65 13.35
C GLU A 121 9.15 9.79 13.55
N ILE A 122 9.71 9.01 14.48
CA ILE A 122 11.16 8.89 14.63
C ILE A 122 11.57 7.55 14.07
N ALA A 123 12.34 7.55 12.98
CA ALA A 123 12.63 6.34 12.22
C ALA A 123 14.13 6.15 11.98
N HIS A 124 14.60 4.93 12.20
CA HIS A 124 15.82 4.45 11.59
C HIS A 124 15.44 3.65 10.35
N ASN A 125 15.61 4.23 9.17
CA ASN A 125 15.30 3.60 7.88
C ASN A 125 16.58 3.29 7.09
N PRO A 126 17.03 2.01 7.04
CA PRO A 126 18.23 1.62 6.31
C PRO A 126 18.12 1.77 4.79
N GLY A 127 16.89 1.87 4.26
CA GLY A 127 16.63 2.02 2.82
C GLY A 127 16.84 3.43 2.28
N PHE A 128 16.95 4.43 3.17
CA PHE A 128 17.22 5.82 2.80
C PHE A 128 18.65 6.19 3.17
N GLY A 129 19.33 6.90 2.27
CA GLY A 129 20.58 7.56 2.61
C GLY A 129 20.32 8.73 3.54
N LEU A 130 21.22 8.96 4.49
CA LEU A 130 21.26 10.16 5.30
C LEU A 130 22.67 10.75 5.19
N ASP A 131 22.80 11.86 4.47
CA ASP A 131 24.11 12.51 4.29
C ASP A 131 24.62 13.16 5.59
N ASP A 132 25.82 13.74 5.54
CA ASP A 132 26.45 14.33 6.72
C ASP A 132 25.71 15.58 7.23
N ASP A 133 25.01 16.27 6.34
CA ASP A 133 24.16 17.43 6.66
C ASP A 133 22.76 17.03 7.15
N GLY A 134 22.49 15.72 7.21
CA GLY A 134 21.23 15.14 7.66
C GLY A 134 20.15 15.14 6.58
N ASN A 135 20.44 15.46 5.32
CA ASN A 135 19.45 15.36 4.25
C ASN A 135 19.15 13.90 3.93
N VAL A 136 17.87 13.60 3.75
CA VAL A 136 17.44 12.30 3.25
C VAL A 136 17.75 12.23 1.76
N VAL A 137 18.58 11.26 1.38
CA VAL A 137 18.93 10.97 0.00
C VAL A 137 18.22 9.70 -0.43
N LEU A 138 17.28 9.85 -1.36
CA LEU A 138 16.65 8.70 -1.98
C LEU A 138 17.62 8.04 -2.97
N PRO A 139 17.72 6.71 -3.03
CA PRO A 139 18.57 6.02 -3.98
C PRO A 139 18.19 6.39 -5.43
N ALA A 140 19.16 6.87 -6.22
CA ALA A 140 18.94 7.16 -7.64
C ALA A 140 18.74 5.85 -8.43
N GLY A 141 17.63 5.72 -9.15
CA GLY A 141 17.37 4.57 -10.03
C GLY A 141 16.74 3.35 -9.37
N SER A 142 15.88 3.54 -8.37
CA SER A 142 15.19 2.46 -7.69
C SER A 142 13.68 2.68 -7.72
N ARG A 143 13.00 2.14 -8.75
CA ARG A 143 11.59 1.70 -8.67
C ARG A 143 11.45 0.46 -7.76
N THR A 144 12.29 0.35 -6.74
CA THR A 144 12.28 -0.74 -5.78
C THR A 144 11.40 -0.30 -4.64
N SER A 145 10.16 -0.81 -4.60
CA SER A 145 9.39 -0.80 -3.37
C SER A 145 10.26 -1.44 -2.29
N VAL A 146 10.63 -0.68 -1.27
CA VAL A 146 11.21 -1.27 -0.05
C VAL A 146 10.07 -2.10 0.55
N ARG A 147 10.07 -3.40 0.22
CA ARG A 147 9.21 -4.36 0.89
C ARG A 147 9.61 -4.37 2.36
N PRO A 148 8.63 -4.47 3.23
CA PRO A 148 8.82 -4.02 4.55
C PRO A 148 9.23 -5.32 5.32
N ALA A 149 10.38 -5.35 6.03
CA ALA A 149 10.95 -6.58 6.59
C ALA A 149 10.02 -7.23 7.63
N ALA A 150 9.51 -8.39 7.26
CA ALA A 150 8.55 -9.18 8.01
C ALA A 150 9.10 -9.60 9.39
N MET A 151 8.23 -9.56 10.41
CA MET A 151 8.22 -10.63 11.42
C MET A 151 8.28 -11.95 10.67
N ALA A 152 9.26 -12.79 11.01
CA ALA A 152 9.54 -14.07 10.39
C ALA A 152 8.26 -14.79 9.92
N ARG A 153 8.00 -14.69 8.62
CA ARG A 153 7.12 -15.58 7.87
C ARG A 153 7.86 -15.95 6.60
N SER A 154 7.83 -17.24 6.33
CA SER A 154 8.46 -17.93 5.23
C SER A 154 8.43 -17.13 3.94
N GLU A 155 9.58 -17.09 3.28
CA GLU A 155 9.69 -16.82 1.85
C GLU A 155 8.59 -17.58 1.08
N HIS A 156 8.15 -17.02 -0.06
CA HIS A 156 7.29 -17.58 -1.13
C HIS A 156 5.94 -16.86 -1.30
N HIS A 157 5.99 -15.77 -2.08
CA HIS A 157 5.13 -15.48 -3.23
C HIS A 157 5.47 -14.08 -3.74
N ARG A 158 6.39 -14.05 -4.72
CA ARG A 158 6.52 -12.89 -5.60
C ARG A 158 5.42 -13.08 -6.65
N LEU A 159 4.40 -12.22 -6.65
CA LEU A 159 3.76 -11.89 -7.90
C LEU A 159 4.86 -11.31 -8.81
N GLY A 160 5.00 -11.88 -10.01
CA GLY A 160 6.10 -11.65 -10.94
C GLY A 160 6.41 -10.17 -11.16
N ARG A 161 7.67 -9.90 -11.49
CA ARG A 161 8.22 -8.56 -11.75
C ARG A 161 7.31 -7.76 -12.70
N TYR A 162 6.72 -6.69 -12.18
CA TYR A 162 5.97 -5.70 -12.93
C TYR A 162 6.87 -5.06 -13.99
N ALA A 163 6.56 -5.29 -15.27
CA ALA A 163 7.01 -4.41 -16.34
C ALA A 163 6.41 -3.02 -16.12
N GLU A 164 7.20 -1.98 -16.34
CA GLU A 164 6.79 -0.60 -16.13
C GLU A 164 5.59 -0.26 -17.04
N CYS A 165 4.50 0.24 -16.47
CA CYS A 165 3.33 0.70 -17.21
C CYS A 165 3.74 1.79 -18.21
N PRO A 166 3.52 1.61 -19.54
CA PRO A 166 3.80 2.65 -20.51
C PRO A 166 2.84 3.84 -20.31
N PRO A 167 3.27 5.08 -20.61
CA PRO A 167 2.44 6.26 -20.45
C PRO A 167 1.24 6.22 -21.40
N THR A 168 0.09 6.63 -20.89
CA THR A 168 -1.18 6.72 -21.61
C THR A 168 -1.05 7.64 -22.83
N GLY A 169 -1.28 7.08 -24.01
CA GLY A 169 -1.45 7.84 -25.25
C GLY A 169 -0.71 7.25 -26.44
N ALA A 170 -1.24 6.17 -27.03
CA ALA A 170 -1.12 5.88 -28.46
C ALA A 170 -2.08 4.74 -28.81
N GLU A 171 -3.02 5.04 -29.72
CA GLU A 171 -3.81 4.05 -30.43
C GLU A 171 -2.87 3.00 -31.11
N ALA A 172 -3.23 1.72 -31.00
CA ALA A 172 -2.78 0.60 -31.85
C ALA A 172 -1.40 -0.09 -31.60
N LEU A 173 -0.81 0.00 -30.40
CA LEU A 173 0.24 -0.91 -29.90
C LEU A 173 -0.21 -1.31 -28.48
N VAL A 174 -0.57 -2.54 -28.11
CA VAL A 174 0.33 -3.65 -27.76
C VAL A 174 -0.52 -4.94 -27.60
N VAL A 175 -0.75 -5.73 -28.66
CA VAL A 175 -1.27 -7.12 -28.48
C VAL A 175 -0.13 -8.10 -28.20
N ALA A 176 1.12 -7.71 -28.51
CA ALA A 176 2.28 -8.61 -28.53
C ALA A 176 2.89 -8.94 -27.16
N GLU A 177 2.47 -8.28 -26.07
CA GLU A 177 3.03 -8.48 -24.72
C GLU A 177 1.95 -8.71 -23.64
N CYS A 178 0.69 -8.94 -24.04
CA CYS A 178 -0.40 -9.17 -23.08
C CYS A 178 -0.49 -10.65 -22.68
N LEU A 179 -0.11 -10.98 -21.45
CA LEU A 179 -0.19 -12.34 -20.90
C LEU A 179 -1.60 -12.94 -21.02
N ILE A 180 -2.64 -12.17 -20.71
CA ILE A 180 -4.02 -12.66 -20.82
C ILE A 180 -4.35 -12.99 -22.29
N CYS A 181 -3.93 -12.18 -23.26
CA CYS A 181 -4.12 -12.52 -24.67
C CYS A 181 -3.37 -13.81 -25.08
N GLU A 182 -2.19 -14.06 -24.51
CA GLU A 182 -1.44 -15.30 -24.73
C GLU A 182 -2.16 -16.52 -24.15
N GLU A 183 -2.70 -16.41 -22.93
CA GLU A 183 -3.52 -17.42 -22.26
C GLU A 183 -4.80 -17.71 -23.08
N LEU A 184 -5.52 -16.67 -23.50
CA LEU A 184 -6.74 -16.80 -24.31
C LEU A 184 -6.47 -17.38 -25.71
N ALA A 185 -5.28 -17.14 -26.25
CA ALA A 185 -4.86 -17.74 -27.51
C ALA A 185 -4.30 -19.17 -27.36
N GLY A 186 -4.23 -19.70 -26.14
CA GLY A 186 -3.69 -21.02 -25.84
C GLY A 186 -2.18 -21.16 -26.00
N ARG A 187 -1.45 -20.03 -25.98
CA ARG A 187 0.02 -20.00 -26.02
C ARG A 187 0.64 -20.21 -24.64
N VAL A 188 -0.11 -19.91 -23.58
CA VAL A 188 0.22 -20.21 -22.18
C VAL A 188 -0.79 -21.24 -21.66
N GLU A 189 -0.29 -22.28 -20.98
CA GLU A 189 -1.16 -23.30 -20.39
C GLU A 189 -1.92 -22.70 -19.20
N ILE A 190 -3.24 -22.91 -19.18
CA ILE A 190 -4.09 -22.62 -18.05
C ILE A 190 -4.45 -23.96 -17.40
N PRO A 191 -3.88 -24.32 -16.23
CA PRO A 191 -4.21 -25.57 -15.57
C PRO A 191 -5.70 -25.68 -15.28
N GLY A 192 -6.30 -26.79 -15.71
CA GLY A 192 -7.75 -27.01 -15.59
C GLY A 192 -8.54 -26.37 -16.71
N GLY A 193 -8.02 -25.35 -17.40
CA GLY A 193 -8.68 -24.61 -18.48
C GLY A 193 -9.70 -23.57 -18.00
N LEU A 194 -10.56 -23.11 -18.91
CA LEU A 194 -11.56 -22.07 -18.63
C LEU A 194 -12.69 -22.58 -17.72
N VAL A 195 -12.89 -21.95 -16.58
CA VAL A 195 -13.94 -22.28 -15.61
C VAL A 195 -15.32 -21.87 -16.14
N TRP A 196 -15.42 -20.68 -16.76
CA TRP A 196 -16.64 -20.12 -17.29
C TRP A 196 -16.35 -19.41 -18.61
N GLU A 197 -17.28 -19.44 -19.56
CA GLU A 197 -17.17 -18.67 -20.78
C GLU A 197 -18.52 -18.21 -21.34
N ASP A 198 -18.55 -17.00 -21.88
CA ASP A 198 -19.62 -16.53 -22.75
C ASP A 198 -19.05 -15.79 -23.97
N ALA A 199 -19.88 -15.02 -24.68
CA ALA A 199 -19.47 -14.28 -25.87
C ALA A 199 -18.47 -13.13 -25.59
N ASN A 200 -18.47 -12.59 -24.36
CA ASN A 200 -17.75 -11.36 -24.00
C ASN A 200 -16.59 -11.64 -23.03
N VAL A 201 -16.78 -12.55 -22.08
CA VAL A 201 -15.83 -12.81 -21.00
C VAL A 201 -15.52 -14.30 -20.86
N THR A 202 -14.41 -14.58 -20.21
CA THR A 202 -14.07 -15.92 -19.74
C THR A 202 -13.44 -15.83 -18.37
N SER A 203 -13.41 -16.94 -17.65
CA SER A 203 -12.75 -17.03 -16.36
C SER A 203 -11.91 -18.28 -16.25
N PHE A 204 -10.82 -18.17 -15.50
CA PHE A 204 -9.93 -19.28 -15.17
C PHE A 204 -9.30 -19.05 -13.80
N HIS A 205 -8.72 -20.11 -13.24
CA HIS A 205 -7.91 -20.02 -12.04
C HIS A 205 -6.54 -19.44 -12.38
N ILE A 206 -5.98 -18.58 -11.52
CA ILE A 206 -4.63 -18.04 -11.73
C ILE A 206 -3.61 -19.19 -11.90
N PRO A 207 -2.81 -19.21 -12.98
CA PRO A 207 -1.85 -20.29 -13.21
C PRO A 207 -0.62 -20.16 -12.29
N PRO A 208 0.08 -21.26 -12.01
CA PRO A 208 1.40 -21.21 -11.38
C PRO A 208 2.40 -20.47 -12.26
N ILE A 209 3.26 -19.68 -11.64
CA ILE A 209 4.40 -19.00 -12.28
C ILE A 209 5.69 -19.37 -11.54
N GLU A 210 6.85 -19.07 -12.12
CA GLU A 210 8.15 -19.41 -11.50
C GLU A 210 8.28 -18.82 -10.08
N GLU A 211 7.81 -17.60 -9.89
CA GLU A 211 7.85 -16.91 -8.59
C GLU A 211 6.73 -17.32 -7.60
N ASN A 212 5.72 -18.04 -8.08
CA ASN A 212 4.57 -18.54 -7.34
C ASN A 212 4.12 -19.90 -7.92
N PRO A 213 4.79 -20.99 -7.54
CA PRO A 213 4.52 -22.32 -8.11
C PRO A 213 3.26 -22.99 -7.54
N GLU A 214 2.73 -22.48 -6.43
CA GLU A 214 1.54 -22.99 -5.74
C GLU A 214 0.63 -21.83 -5.38
N PRO A 215 -0.15 -21.30 -6.34
CA PRO A 215 -1.02 -20.16 -6.07
C PRO A 215 -2.19 -20.54 -5.15
N TYR A 216 -2.82 -19.51 -4.61
CA TYR A 216 -3.95 -19.64 -3.71
C TYR A 216 -5.15 -20.28 -4.41
N LEU A 217 -5.61 -21.41 -3.90
CA LEU A 217 -6.66 -22.21 -4.54
C LEU A 217 -8.01 -21.50 -4.48
N GLY A 218 -8.66 -21.44 -5.64
CA GLY A 218 -9.91 -20.74 -5.87
C GLY A 218 -9.75 -19.26 -6.21
N HIS A 219 -8.53 -18.74 -6.36
CA HIS A 219 -8.30 -17.41 -6.91
C HIS A 219 -8.60 -17.42 -8.41
N LEU A 220 -9.77 -16.90 -8.77
CA LEU A 220 -10.23 -16.82 -10.15
C LEU A 220 -10.00 -15.43 -10.72
N MET A 221 -9.75 -15.38 -12.02
CA MET A 221 -9.75 -14.16 -12.81
C MET A 221 -10.89 -14.21 -13.82
N ILE A 222 -11.66 -13.13 -13.94
CA ILE A 222 -12.61 -12.92 -15.02
C ILE A 222 -12.00 -11.90 -15.96
N VAL A 223 -11.83 -12.26 -17.22
CA VAL A 223 -11.19 -11.42 -18.22
C VAL A 223 -12.12 -11.21 -19.41
N THR A 224 -12.01 -10.07 -20.08
CA THR A 224 -12.67 -9.87 -21.37
C THR A 224 -11.99 -10.71 -22.45
N ARG A 225 -12.75 -11.21 -23.43
CA ARG A 225 -12.19 -11.84 -24.63
C ARG A 225 -11.53 -10.81 -25.53
N ARG A 226 -12.15 -9.63 -25.66
CA ARG A 226 -11.57 -8.48 -26.34
C ARG A 226 -10.47 -7.90 -25.47
N HIS A 227 -9.35 -7.54 -26.09
CA HIS A 227 -8.30 -6.79 -25.40
C HIS A 227 -8.80 -5.37 -25.08
N VAL A 228 -8.93 -5.09 -23.79
CA VAL A 228 -9.36 -3.82 -23.20
C VAL A 228 -8.59 -3.69 -21.90
N ASP A 229 -7.93 -2.56 -21.62
CA ASP A 229 -7.13 -2.44 -20.39
C ASP A 229 -7.99 -1.96 -19.21
N HIS A 230 -8.73 -0.86 -19.40
CA HIS A 230 -9.40 -0.18 -18.30
C HIS A 230 -10.89 -0.56 -18.18
N LEU A 231 -11.39 -0.60 -16.94
CA LEU A 231 -12.81 -0.82 -16.63
C LEU A 231 -13.74 0.17 -17.36
N GLY A 232 -13.30 1.41 -17.54
CA GLY A 232 -14.07 2.46 -18.23
C GLY A 232 -14.24 2.22 -19.74
N ASP A 233 -13.47 1.31 -20.33
CA ASP A 233 -13.46 1.03 -21.77
C ASP A 233 -14.29 -0.21 -22.15
N LEU A 234 -14.94 -0.83 -21.15
CA LEU A 234 -15.88 -1.91 -21.37
C LEU A 234 -17.14 -1.39 -22.08
N THR A 235 -17.63 -2.17 -23.04
CA THR A 235 -18.99 -2.00 -23.55
C THR A 235 -20.00 -2.39 -22.47
N GLU A 236 -21.25 -1.92 -22.60
CA GLU A 236 -22.34 -2.31 -21.70
C GLU A 236 -22.50 -3.84 -21.64
N SER A 237 -22.44 -4.51 -22.80
CA SER A 237 -22.54 -5.97 -22.87
C SER A 237 -21.38 -6.69 -22.18
N GLU A 238 -20.15 -6.15 -22.25
CA GLU A 238 -19.01 -6.72 -21.53
C GLU A 238 -19.15 -6.51 -20.03
N ALA A 239 -19.54 -5.32 -19.59
CA ALA A 239 -19.76 -5.02 -18.17
C ALA A 239 -20.87 -5.90 -17.56
N GLU A 240 -21.97 -6.13 -18.30
CA GLU A 240 -23.04 -7.04 -17.90
C GLU A 240 -22.55 -8.50 -17.81
N SER A 241 -21.74 -8.94 -18.77
CA SER A 241 -21.14 -10.28 -18.77
C SER A 241 -20.15 -10.46 -17.60
N VAL A 242 -19.32 -9.46 -17.29
CA VAL A 242 -18.44 -9.47 -16.11
C VAL A 242 -19.28 -9.64 -14.83
N ALA A 243 -20.29 -8.79 -14.63
CA ALA A 243 -21.13 -8.87 -13.44
C ALA A 243 -21.87 -10.22 -13.31
N ARG A 244 -22.32 -10.79 -14.44
CA ARG A 244 -22.95 -12.11 -14.48
C ARG A 244 -21.95 -13.22 -14.10
N ALA A 245 -20.78 -13.24 -14.72
CA ALA A 245 -19.74 -14.21 -14.44
C ALA A 245 -19.31 -14.11 -12.96
N SER A 246 -19.09 -12.90 -12.45
CA SER A 246 -18.74 -12.62 -11.06
C SER A 246 -19.74 -13.22 -10.08
N ARG A 247 -21.04 -12.96 -10.30
CA ARG A 247 -22.11 -13.52 -9.47
C ARG A 247 -22.12 -15.05 -9.51
N VAL A 248 -22.05 -15.65 -10.70
CA VAL A 248 -22.18 -17.10 -10.88
C VAL A 248 -20.98 -17.82 -10.26
N LEU A 249 -19.77 -17.35 -10.56
CA LEU A 249 -18.53 -17.93 -10.03
C LEU A 249 -18.42 -17.75 -8.52
N ALA A 250 -18.82 -16.60 -7.98
CA ALA A 250 -18.86 -16.40 -6.54
C ALA A 250 -19.86 -17.36 -5.86
N ALA A 251 -20.98 -17.71 -6.51
CA ALA A 251 -21.90 -18.72 -5.99
C ALA A 251 -21.30 -20.13 -6.06
N ALA A 252 -20.66 -20.50 -7.17
CA ALA A 252 -19.98 -21.79 -7.32
C ALA A 252 -18.84 -21.98 -6.31
N LEU A 253 -18.05 -20.93 -6.03
CA LEU A 253 -17.01 -20.97 -5.01
C LEU A 253 -17.58 -21.26 -3.60
N ARG A 254 -18.80 -20.82 -3.30
CA ARG A 254 -19.44 -21.11 -2.00
C ARG A 254 -19.82 -22.58 -1.85
N GLU A 255 -20.12 -23.28 -2.94
CA GLU A 255 -20.35 -24.73 -2.93
C GLU A 255 -19.05 -25.51 -2.64
N GLU A 256 -17.89 -24.94 -2.99
CA GLU A 256 -16.56 -25.43 -2.58
C GLU A 256 -16.19 -25.07 -1.12
N GLY A 257 -17.16 -24.61 -0.32
CA GLY A 257 -16.97 -24.32 1.10
C GLY A 257 -16.36 -22.95 1.40
N VAL A 258 -16.26 -22.05 0.42
CA VAL A 258 -15.82 -20.67 0.63
C VAL A 258 -16.87 -19.88 1.44
N GLU A 259 -16.44 -19.23 2.53
CA GLU A 259 -17.34 -18.45 3.40
C GLU A 259 -17.74 -17.11 2.73
N ARG A 260 -16.78 -16.46 2.08
CA ARG A 260 -16.95 -15.17 1.43
C ARG A 260 -16.03 -15.05 0.21
N VAL A 261 -16.50 -14.39 -0.84
CA VAL A 261 -15.68 -14.06 -2.00
C VAL A 261 -15.47 -12.55 -2.02
N HIS A 262 -14.22 -12.12 -2.04
CA HIS A 262 -13.85 -10.73 -2.27
C HIS A 262 -13.69 -10.50 -3.77
N VAL A 263 -14.12 -9.35 -4.25
CA VAL A 263 -14.07 -8.98 -5.67
C VAL A 263 -13.27 -7.69 -5.82
N ALA A 264 -12.30 -7.68 -6.72
CA ALA A 264 -11.47 -6.51 -6.96
C ALA A 264 -11.08 -6.37 -8.44
N VAL A 265 -11.25 -5.16 -8.97
CA VAL A 265 -10.63 -4.74 -10.22
C VAL A 265 -9.52 -3.76 -9.84
N ILE A 266 -8.27 -4.17 -10.04
CA ILE A 266 -7.09 -3.37 -9.66
C ILE A 266 -6.57 -2.59 -10.87
N GLY A 267 -6.54 -3.22 -12.05
CA GLY A 267 -6.12 -2.59 -13.30
C GLY A 267 -4.61 -2.31 -13.39
N LEU A 268 -3.80 -3.10 -12.67
CA LEU A 268 -2.33 -3.00 -12.67
C LEU A 268 -1.72 -4.38 -12.95
N GLY A 269 -0.49 -4.42 -13.47
CA GLY A 269 0.25 -5.67 -13.68
C GLY A 269 0.20 -6.20 -15.12
N VAL A 270 -1.01 -6.46 -15.63
CA VAL A 270 -1.22 -6.87 -17.03
C VAL A 270 -2.16 -5.85 -17.69
N PRO A 271 -1.80 -5.26 -18.85
CA PRO A 271 -2.61 -4.26 -19.54
C PRO A 271 -3.78 -4.93 -20.30
N HIS A 272 -4.67 -5.57 -19.54
CA HIS A 272 -5.88 -6.24 -20.03
C HIS A 272 -6.82 -6.40 -18.84
N PHE A 273 -8.10 -6.12 -19.05
CA PHE A 273 -9.13 -6.09 -18.03
C PHE A 273 -9.24 -7.44 -17.36
N HIS A 274 -9.07 -7.44 -16.05
CA HIS A 274 -9.28 -8.61 -15.23
C HIS A 274 -9.90 -8.21 -13.89
N GLU A 275 -10.96 -8.93 -13.51
CA GLU A 275 -11.55 -8.89 -12.18
C GLU A 275 -11.08 -10.12 -11.40
N HIS A 276 -10.58 -9.90 -10.19
CA HIS A 276 -10.18 -10.97 -9.30
C HIS A 276 -11.32 -11.37 -8.36
N LEU A 277 -11.54 -12.67 -8.24
CA LEU A 277 -12.36 -13.29 -7.19
C LEU A 277 -11.42 -13.98 -6.21
N TYR A 278 -11.34 -13.43 -5.00
CA TYR A 278 -10.50 -13.94 -3.91
C TYR A 278 -11.35 -14.67 -2.88
N PRO A 279 -11.21 -16.00 -2.74
CA PRO A 279 -11.98 -16.75 -1.77
C PRO A 279 -11.45 -16.49 -0.37
N ARG A 280 -12.36 -16.43 0.60
CA ARG A 280 -12.06 -16.44 2.02
C ARG A 280 -12.69 -17.68 2.63
N TYR A 281 -11.85 -18.66 2.95
CA TYR A 281 -12.28 -19.92 3.53
C TYR A 281 -12.67 -19.79 5.02
N PRO A 282 -13.40 -20.78 5.56
CA PRO A 282 -13.71 -20.85 6.98
C PRO A 282 -12.45 -20.87 7.86
N GLY A 283 -12.54 -20.31 9.07
CA GLY A 283 -11.43 -20.31 10.03
C GLY A 283 -10.45 -19.14 9.89
N VAL A 284 -10.53 -18.36 8.82
CA VAL A 284 -9.79 -17.09 8.72
C VAL A 284 -10.26 -16.16 9.88
N PRO A 285 -9.36 -15.51 10.64
CA PRO A 285 -9.73 -14.63 11.74
C PRO A 285 -10.57 -13.41 11.32
N ALA A 286 -11.33 -12.86 12.28
CA ALA A 286 -12.00 -11.58 12.10
C ALA A 286 -10.96 -10.45 12.08
N GLY A 287 -11.09 -9.50 11.15
CA GLY A 287 -10.14 -8.39 10.97
C GLY A 287 -8.92 -8.70 10.10
N THR A 288 -8.76 -9.94 9.62
CA THR A 288 -7.74 -10.25 8.59
C THR A 288 -8.00 -9.42 7.34
N ASN A 289 -6.96 -8.74 6.85
CA ASN A 289 -7.03 -7.99 5.59
C ASN A 289 -7.39 -8.96 4.45
N TRP A 290 -8.36 -8.58 3.63
CA TRP A 290 -8.83 -9.39 2.51
C TRP A 290 -7.73 -9.69 1.48
N LEU A 291 -6.69 -8.86 1.40
CA LEU A 291 -5.51 -9.06 0.55
C LEU A 291 -4.47 -10.03 1.13
N SER A 292 -4.65 -10.51 2.36
CA SER A 292 -3.67 -11.34 3.08
C SER A 292 -4.26 -12.67 3.53
N VAL A 293 -5.40 -13.08 2.94
CA VAL A 293 -6.09 -14.33 3.31
C VAL A 293 -5.32 -15.57 2.84
N ASP A 294 -4.54 -15.42 1.78
CA ASP A 294 -3.60 -16.40 1.22
C ASP A 294 -2.31 -16.52 2.05
N GLU A 295 -1.93 -15.52 2.82
CA GLU A 295 -0.71 -15.57 3.66
C GLU A 295 -0.89 -16.35 4.98
N LEU A 296 -2.08 -16.93 5.21
CA LEU A 296 -2.35 -17.69 6.42
C LEU A 296 -1.77 -19.11 6.34
N PRO A 297 -1.25 -19.68 7.44
CA PRO A 297 -0.59 -20.99 7.42
C PRO A 297 -1.46 -22.12 6.86
N ASP A 298 -2.77 -22.05 7.09
CA ASP A 298 -3.74 -23.06 6.65
C ASP A 298 -4.49 -22.65 5.37
N ALA A 299 -4.06 -21.57 4.70
CA ALA A 299 -4.66 -21.14 3.45
C ALA A 299 -4.39 -22.18 2.35
N PRO A 300 -5.42 -22.63 1.61
CA PRO A 300 -5.23 -23.67 0.59
C PRO A 300 -4.42 -23.13 -0.59
N HIS A 301 -3.29 -23.76 -0.85
CA HIS A 301 -2.43 -23.52 -2.02
C HIS A 301 -2.24 -24.82 -2.79
N GLY A 302 -1.91 -24.72 -4.07
CA GLY A 302 -1.51 -25.90 -4.82
C GLY A 302 -1.04 -25.58 -6.23
N GLY A 303 -0.14 -26.43 -6.73
CA GLY A 303 0.35 -26.34 -8.11
C GLY A 303 -0.67 -26.80 -9.15
N ALA A 304 -0.21 -26.94 -10.40
CA ALA A 304 -1.06 -27.18 -11.57
C ALA A 304 -2.07 -28.34 -11.41
N GLU A 305 -1.69 -29.43 -10.74
CA GLU A 305 -2.58 -30.58 -10.55
C GLU A 305 -3.71 -30.30 -9.55
N ALA A 306 -3.39 -29.65 -8.43
CA ALA A 306 -4.41 -29.24 -7.47
C ALA A 306 -5.39 -28.24 -8.09
N ILE A 307 -4.89 -27.34 -8.94
CA ILE A 307 -5.72 -26.41 -9.72
C ILE A 307 -6.63 -27.16 -10.69
N ARG A 308 -6.11 -28.15 -11.45
CA ARG A 308 -6.93 -28.98 -12.36
C ARG A 308 -8.10 -29.62 -11.62
N LEU A 309 -7.82 -30.27 -10.49
CA LEU A 309 -8.85 -30.92 -9.66
C LEU A 309 -9.84 -29.91 -9.07
N PHE A 310 -9.36 -28.74 -8.64
CA PHE A 310 -10.23 -27.69 -8.13
C PHE A 310 -11.17 -27.15 -9.22
N VAL A 311 -10.63 -26.83 -10.39
CA VAL A 311 -11.39 -26.33 -11.54
C VAL A 311 -12.42 -27.36 -12.02
N GLU A 312 -12.07 -28.65 -12.03
CA GLU A 312 -13.00 -29.73 -12.38
C GLU A 312 -14.21 -29.78 -11.44
N ARG A 313 -13.98 -29.73 -10.13
CA ARG A 313 -15.09 -29.70 -9.15
C ARG A 313 -15.90 -28.42 -9.27
N LEU A 314 -15.24 -27.27 -9.37
CA LEU A 314 -15.90 -25.97 -9.48
C LEU A 314 -16.85 -25.91 -10.69
N ARG A 315 -16.44 -26.46 -11.84
CA ARG A 315 -17.29 -26.52 -13.03
C ARG A 315 -18.56 -27.35 -12.83
N SER A 316 -18.56 -28.32 -11.91
CA SER A 316 -19.78 -29.11 -11.61
C SER A 316 -20.88 -28.30 -10.91
N HIS A 317 -20.57 -27.08 -10.45
CA HIS A 317 -21.48 -26.15 -9.80
C HIS A 317 -22.03 -25.05 -10.73
N LEU A 318 -21.63 -25.02 -12.01
CA LEU A 318 -22.00 -24.01 -13.01
C LEU A 318 -23.12 -24.52 -13.93
#